data_AF-A0A0Q8NLE1-F1
#
_entry.id   AF-A0A0Q8NLE1-F1
#
_cell.length_a   1.000
_cell.length_b   1.000
_cell.length_c   1.000
_cell.angle_alpha   90.00
_cell.angle_beta   90.00
_cell.angle_gamma   90.00
#
_symmetry.space_group_name_H-M   'P 1'
#
loop_
_entity.id
_entity.type
_entity.pdbx_description
1 polymer ?
#
loop_
_entity_poly.entity_id
_entity_poly.type
_entity_poly.pdbx_seq_one_letter_code
_entity_poly.pdbx_strand_id
1 'polypeptide(L)'
;MQRKLATIMVGDFVGSTPAMELDEEDAIARIDAALDTVRMVVQRHDGRVFGTAGDALLAEFGSPVNALRSAIEARAEIAALPGSSGGDMRFGLHVADVVVVGSDLRGDGVNIAARIEASAPPGAIEVSGLLYDQVRRVSPCGFEDIGERQLKGIFEPIRIYRVTDLVDRHLYQFAPTRSAPSPTQSPRTNSIAVARFDVAPGAIADQHFLAEGITDDLTLELSRLKGVFVSSRTAASALATKDPVEIGRLLGVGYVISGSIRQAGDDLRINISLLETGEGLVIWSDRIRRPFHELLDVMDEIIARVAATVSGRVEQSELAAARLKRPENMTAYEYYLRGLDHHRLTGVSDNHIHEAISWFERSMAADPGFGRPFAMHVCSWSNLPSFDLSRAEMQVAHALALDPTDPEAHRIMGAIKMKSGDFVSARYHHIRAHELAPNDAYILGRSAAFYVYAGEPERALDMLDRAETLDPFLPVWITEERVAALYALERFEEMVRAALTLPFQTRRTSLYQVAANMACGNVERAELLVRQALSLDPSLSAIYIRMQETYADVSITETLIARNCDAGLPLTPRKPATRKKSMLPKQ
;
A
#
# COMPACT_ATOMS: atom_id res chain seq x y z
N MET A 1 18.48 31.60 15.36
CA MET A 1 18.80 30.47 14.46
C MET A 1 17.67 29.47 14.58
N GLN A 2 16.79 29.40 13.58
CA GLN A 2 15.61 28.54 13.62
C GLN A 2 15.98 27.18 13.00
N ARG A 3 15.66 26.10 13.70
CA ARG A 3 15.85 24.72 13.24
C ARG A 3 14.50 24.09 12.96
N LYS A 4 14.47 23.18 11.98
CA LYS A 4 13.28 22.38 11.66
C LYS A 4 13.69 21.05 11.05
N LEU A 5 12.87 20.03 11.31
CA LEU A 5 12.93 18.78 10.55
C LEU A 5 12.36 19.03 9.15
N ALA A 6 13.10 18.61 8.12
CA ALA A 6 12.67 18.71 6.73
C ALA A 6 13.10 17.47 5.94
N THR A 7 12.37 17.15 4.88
CA THR A 7 12.84 16.22 3.86
C THR A 7 13.51 17.01 2.74
N ILE A 8 14.77 16.68 2.46
CA ILE A 8 15.56 17.31 1.41
C ILE A 8 15.59 16.39 0.20
N MET A 9 15.29 16.97 -0.97
CA MET A 9 15.45 16.35 -2.28
C MET A 9 16.51 17.12 -3.05
N VAL A 10 17.48 16.40 -3.60
CA VAL A 10 18.47 16.93 -4.54
C VAL A 10 18.30 16.20 -5.86
N GLY A 11 18.18 16.95 -6.95
CA GLY A 11 18.17 16.42 -8.31
C GLY A 11 19.30 17.02 -9.13
N ASP A 12 19.91 16.22 -10.00
CA ASP A 12 21.01 16.61 -10.88
C ASP A 12 20.81 16.08 -12.30
N PHE A 13 21.12 16.89 -13.31
CA PHE A 13 21.07 16.47 -14.72
C PHE A 13 22.32 15.64 -15.06
N VAL A 14 22.10 14.41 -15.53
CA VAL A 14 23.16 13.46 -15.80
C VAL A 14 23.87 13.81 -17.11
N GLY A 15 25.19 13.99 -17.05
CA GLY A 15 26.00 14.16 -18.25
C GLY A 15 25.83 15.51 -18.92
N SER A 16 25.51 16.55 -18.15
CA SER A 16 25.47 17.95 -18.60
C SER A 16 26.76 18.38 -19.31
N THR A 17 27.93 18.08 -18.75
CA THR A 17 29.21 18.53 -19.32
C THR A 17 29.49 17.93 -20.71
N PRO A 18 29.40 16.60 -20.93
CA PRO A 18 29.52 16.05 -22.29
C PRO A 18 28.43 16.52 -23.26
N ALA A 19 27.21 16.79 -22.78
CA ALA A 19 26.13 17.31 -23.63
C ALA A 19 26.43 18.73 -24.11
N MET A 20 26.90 19.59 -23.20
CA MET A 20 27.31 20.97 -23.52
C MET A 20 28.50 21.02 -24.49
N GLU A 21 29.44 20.07 -24.42
CA GLU A 21 30.54 19.98 -25.38
C GLU A 21 30.08 19.57 -26.80
N LEU A 22 28.97 18.83 -26.91
CA LEU A 22 28.44 18.36 -28.20
C LEU A 22 27.58 19.41 -28.89
N ASP A 23 26.65 20.01 -28.15
CA ASP A 23 25.72 21.04 -28.60
C ASP A 23 25.26 21.88 -27.39
N GLU A 24 25.86 23.05 -27.22
CA GLU A 24 25.64 23.89 -26.05
C GLU A 24 24.21 24.44 -25.97
N GLU A 25 23.63 24.86 -27.11
CA GLU A 25 22.27 25.44 -27.14
C GLU A 25 21.21 24.37 -26.83
N ASP A 26 21.31 23.19 -27.43
CA ASP A 26 20.39 22.08 -27.15
C ASP A 26 20.53 21.56 -25.71
N ALA A 27 21.76 21.46 -25.19
CA ALA A 27 22.00 21.01 -23.83
C ALA A 27 21.39 21.96 -22.79
N ILE A 28 21.57 23.28 -22.96
CA ILE A 28 20.96 24.29 -22.07
C ILE A 28 19.43 24.19 -22.13
N ALA A 29 18.85 24.10 -23.33
CA ALA A 29 17.40 23.99 -23.48
C ALA A 29 16.83 22.74 -22.77
N ARG A 30 17.50 21.59 -22.87
CA ARG A 30 17.09 20.35 -22.19
C ARG A 30 17.25 20.42 -20.68
N ILE A 31 18.36 20.97 -20.19
CA ILE A 31 18.60 21.17 -18.75
C ILE A 31 17.54 22.10 -18.17
N ASP A 32 17.27 23.24 -18.82
CA ASP A 32 16.27 24.20 -18.35
C ASP A 32 14.86 23.59 -18.34
N ALA A 33 14.48 22.86 -19.39
CA ALA A 33 13.19 22.17 -19.45
C ALA A 33 13.04 21.12 -18.33
N ALA A 34 14.11 20.37 -18.04
CA ALA A 34 14.12 19.40 -16.94
C ALA A 34 14.02 20.09 -15.58
N LEU A 35 14.81 21.14 -15.33
CA LEU A 35 14.78 21.89 -14.07
C LEU A 35 13.43 22.58 -13.85
N ASP A 36 12.82 23.15 -14.88
CA ASP A 36 11.48 23.74 -14.81
C ASP A 36 10.41 22.70 -14.50
N THR A 37 10.52 21.52 -15.11
CA THR A 37 9.66 20.38 -14.79
C THR A 37 9.77 20.01 -13.32
N VAL A 38 10.99 19.86 -12.79
CA VAL A 38 11.21 19.59 -11.36
C VAL A 38 10.61 20.70 -10.49
N ARG A 39 10.82 21.98 -10.83
CA ARG A 39 10.24 23.12 -10.06
C ARG A 39 8.71 23.05 -10.00
N MET A 40 8.06 22.79 -11.13
CA MET A 40 6.59 22.68 -11.19
C MET A 40 6.08 21.48 -10.39
N VAL A 41 6.75 20.33 -10.46
CA VAL A 41 6.37 19.14 -9.69
C VAL A 41 6.58 19.36 -8.19
N VAL A 42 7.71 19.97 -7.79
CA VAL A 42 7.99 20.30 -6.38
C VAL A 42 6.87 21.15 -5.80
N GLN A 43 6.43 22.20 -6.51
CA GLN A 43 5.32 23.06 -6.06
C GLN A 43 3.98 22.31 -5.98
N ARG A 44 3.68 21.42 -6.94
CA ARG A 44 2.46 20.60 -6.94
C ARG A 44 2.35 19.68 -5.72
N HIS A 45 3.48 19.28 -5.13
CA HIS A 45 3.56 18.39 -3.97
C HIS A 45 3.87 19.13 -2.65
N ASP A 46 3.49 20.41 -2.55
CA ASP A 46 3.71 21.24 -1.35
C ASP A 46 5.19 21.36 -0.94
N GLY A 47 6.09 21.27 -1.92
CA GLY A 47 7.51 21.47 -1.74
C GLY A 47 7.97 22.88 -2.09
N ARG A 48 9.17 23.23 -1.65
CA ARG A 48 9.80 24.52 -1.94
C ARG A 48 11.23 24.32 -2.45
N VAL A 49 11.51 24.83 -3.64
CA VAL A 49 12.89 24.95 -4.14
C VAL A 49 13.59 26.07 -3.38
N PHE A 50 14.72 25.77 -2.74
CA PHE A 50 15.49 26.73 -1.95
C PHE A 50 16.90 26.99 -2.49
N GLY A 51 17.37 26.15 -3.42
CA GLY A 51 18.67 26.33 -4.07
C GLY A 51 18.73 25.69 -5.45
N THR A 52 19.56 26.26 -6.31
CA THR A 52 19.90 25.74 -7.64
C THR A 52 21.40 25.96 -7.87
N ALA A 53 22.07 25.00 -8.50
CA ALA A 53 23.49 25.10 -8.81
C ALA A 53 23.76 24.49 -10.18
N GLY A 54 23.76 25.32 -11.22
CA GLY A 54 23.91 24.86 -12.60
C GLY A 54 22.78 23.92 -13.00
N ASP A 55 23.13 22.66 -13.22
CA ASP A 55 22.29 21.52 -13.56
C ASP A 55 21.61 20.82 -12.37
N ALA A 56 21.89 21.28 -11.15
CA ALA A 56 21.32 20.73 -9.93
C ALA A 56 20.26 21.63 -9.26
N LEU A 57 19.30 21.00 -8.58
CA LEU A 57 18.23 21.65 -7.85
C LEU A 57 18.05 21.03 -6.45
N LEU A 58 17.85 21.91 -5.46
CA LEU A 58 17.60 21.55 -4.07
C LEU A 58 16.21 22.01 -3.63
N ALA A 59 15.42 21.06 -3.14
CA ALA A 59 14.07 21.29 -2.66
C ALA A 59 13.87 20.74 -1.24
N GLU A 60 12.97 21.38 -0.50
CA GLU A 60 12.51 20.91 0.80
C GLU A 60 11.02 20.57 0.80
N PHE A 61 10.65 19.63 1.66
CA PHE A 61 9.28 19.22 1.90
C PHE A 61 9.03 19.05 3.40
N GLY A 62 7.82 19.38 3.84
CA GLY A 62 7.33 19.02 5.18
C GLY A 62 6.93 17.54 5.31
N SER A 63 6.79 16.85 4.17
CA SER A 63 6.34 15.45 4.08
C SER A 63 7.35 14.62 3.28
N PRO A 64 7.92 13.54 3.87
CA PRO A 64 8.78 12.60 3.15
C PRO A 64 8.10 11.91 1.98
N VAL A 65 6.79 11.66 2.12
CA VAL A 65 5.95 11.05 1.09
C VAL A 65 5.84 11.99 -0.12
N ASN A 66 5.62 13.28 0.12
CA ASN A 66 5.53 14.27 -0.95
C ASN A 66 6.86 14.44 -1.68
N ALA A 67 7.97 14.42 -0.94
CA ALA A 67 9.30 14.48 -1.54
C ALA A 67 9.55 13.30 -2.49
N LEU A 68 9.22 12.08 -2.05
CA LEU A 68 9.36 10.88 -2.88
C LEU A 68 8.43 10.91 -4.10
N ARG A 69 7.16 11.32 -3.93
CA ARG A 69 6.22 11.49 -5.05
C ARG A 69 6.73 12.50 -6.06
N SER A 70 7.24 13.62 -5.58
CA SER A 70 7.82 14.67 -6.43
C SER A 70 8.99 14.13 -7.26
N ALA A 71 9.88 13.32 -6.70
CA ALA A 71 11.00 12.74 -7.45
C ALA A 71 10.52 11.75 -8.54
N ILE A 72 9.54 10.89 -8.19
CA ILE A 72 8.97 9.90 -9.13
C ILE A 72 8.24 10.59 -10.29
N GLU A 73 7.39 11.58 -9.99
CA GLU A 73 6.63 12.33 -11.00
C GLU A 73 7.55 13.18 -11.87
N ALA A 74 8.55 13.86 -11.29
CA ALA A 74 9.52 14.63 -12.07
C ALA A 74 10.26 13.74 -13.07
N ARG A 75 10.72 12.55 -12.64
CA ARG A 75 11.36 11.58 -13.55
C ARG A 75 10.43 11.18 -14.71
N ALA A 76 9.15 10.93 -14.43
CA ALA A 76 8.16 10.55 -15.45
C ALA A 76 7.87 11.67 -16.45
N GLU A 77 7.75 12.91 -15.98
CA GLU A 77 7.48 14.06 -16.83
C GLU A 77 8.69 14.47 -17.67
N ILE A 78 9.90 14.42 -17.09
CA ILE A 78 11.15 14.67 -17.84
C ILE A 78 11.30 13.66 -18.98
N ALA A 79 10.99 12.39 -18.74
CA ALA A 79 11.04 11.37 -19.78
C ALA A 79 10.02 11.58 -20.91
N ALA A 80 9.00 12.39 -20.69
CA ALA A 80 8.01 12.73 -21.70
C ALA A 80 8.39 14.00 -22.49
N LEU A 81 9.44 14.72 -22.10
CA LEU A 81 9.94 15.88 -22.84
C LEU A 81 10.60 15.46 -24.16
N PRO A 82 10.47 16.27 -25.23
CA PRO A 82 11.18 16.02 -26.47
C PRO A 82 12.69 15.88 -26.27
N GLY A 83 13.30 14.85 -26.88
CA GLY A 83 14.76 14.63 -26.82
C GLY A 83 15.30 14.25 -25.43
N SER A 84 14.43 14.03 -24.45
CA SER A 84 14.83 13.69 -23.08
C SER A 84 14.48 12.25 -22.72
N SER A 85 15.09 11.75 -21.66
CA SER A 85 14.81 10.44 -21.07
C SER A 85 14.70 10.54 -19.56
N GLY A 86 14.01 9.59 -18.93
CA GLY A 86 13.99 9.50 -17.46
C GLY A 86 15.37 9.24 -16.84
N GLY A 87 16.35 8.85 -17.66
CA GLY A 87 17.76 8.68 -17.28
C GLY A 87 18.55 9.99 -17.19
N ASP A 88 17.98 11.10 -17.67
CA ASP A 88 18.66 12.39 -17.76
C ASP A 88 18.70 13.12 -16.42
N MET A 89 17.96 12.66 -15.43
CA MET A 89 18.07 13.13 -14.05
C MET A 89 18.21 11.99 -13.06
N ARG A 90 18.95 12.24 -11.99
CA ARG A 90 19.03 11.37 -10.81
C ARG A 90 18.67 12.17 -9.56
N PHE A 91 18.20 11.47 -8.53
CA PHE A 91 17.71 12.11 -7.31
C PHE A 91 18.23 11.42 -6.04
N GLY A 92 18.52 12.22 -5.02
CA GLY A 92 18.86 11.77 -3.67
C GLY A 92 17.98 12.44 -2.63
N LEU A 93 17.39 11.63 -1.74
CA LEU A 93 16.46 12.12 -0.72
C LEU A 93 16.87 11.70 0.70
N HIS A 94 16.72 12.62 1.64
CA HIS A 94 17.06 12.41 3.06
C HIS A 94 16.19 13.24 4.00
N VAL A 95 15.93 12.73 5.20
CA VAL A 95 15.20 13.44 6.27
C VAL A 95 16.20 13.91 7.32
N ALA A 96 16.23 15.20 7.64
CA ALA A 96 17.19 15.76 8.59
C ALA A 96 16.69 17.04 9.28
N ASP A 97 17.25 17.32 10.46
CA ASP A 97 17.14 18.63 11.11
C ASP A 97 18.06 19.63 10.40
N VAL A 98 17.48 20.72 9.90
CA VAL A 98 18.18 21.74 9.11
C VAL A 98 18.02 23.13 9.74
N VAL A 99 19.00 23.99 9.47
CA VAL A 99 19.00 25.38 9.92
C VAL A 99 18.47 26.27 8.81
N VAL A 100 17.46 27.08 9.14
CA VAL A 100 16.91 28.09 8.24
C VAL A 100 17.78 29.35 8.26
N VAL A 101 18.30 29.75 7.09
CA VAL A 101 19.10 30.96 6.89
C VAL A 101 18.48 31.79 5.78
N GLY A 102 17.61 32.75 6.14
CA GLY A 102 16.82 33.49 5.16
C GLY A 102 15.88 32.56 4.41
N SER A 103 15.98 32.51 3.08
CA SER A 103 15.24 31.56 2.24
C SER A 103 15.95 30.21 2.05
N ASP A 104 17.21 30.09 2.48
CA ASP A 104 18.10 28.94 2.26
C ASP A 104 18.09 27.97 3.46
N LEU A 105 18.54 26.73 3.25
CA LEU A 105 18.68 25.68 4.27
C LEU A 105 20.12 25.19 4.33
N ARG A 106 20.65 25.09 5.55
CA ARG A 106 22.02 24.63 5.78
C ARG A 106 22.05 23.56 6.87
N GLY A 107 22.99 22.64 6.73
CA GLY A 107 23.23 21.59 7.70
C GLY A 107 23.71 20.30 7.04
N ASP A 108 24.16 19.37 7.87
CA ASP A 108 24.71 18.10 7.41
C ASP A 108 23.68 17.29 6.61
N GLY A 109 22.39 17.41 6.93
CA GLY A 109 21.30 16.79 6.19
C GLY A 109 21.23 17.14 4.71
N VAL A 110 21.51 18.41 4.36
CA VAL A 110 21.54 18.86 2.96
C VAL A 110 22.72 18.22 2.23
N ASN A 111 23.88 18.14 2.90
CA ASN A 111 25.07 17.48 2.36
C ASN A 111 24.85 15.98 2.17
N ILE A 112 24.17 15.31 3.11
CA ILE A 112 23.83 13.89 2.99
C ILE A 112 22.96 13.66 1.75
N ALA A 113 21.87 14.42 1.56
CA ALA A 113 21.00 14.28 0.40
C ALA A 113 21.76 14.44 -0.93
N ALA A 114 22.61 15.46 -1.03
CA ALA A 114 23.45 15.70 -2.21
C ALA A 114 24.48 14.58 -2.44
N ARG A 115 24.99 13.92 -1.39
CA ARG A 115 25.92 12.79 -1.54
C ARG A 115 25.22 11.50 -1.94
N ILE A 116 23.98 11.31 -1.49
CA ILE A 116 23.14 10.20 -1.95
C ILE A 116 22.89 10.36 -3.45
N GLU A 117 22.41 11.54 -3.87
CA GLU A 117 22.18 11.90 -5.28
C GLU A 117 23.43 11.64 -6.13
N ALA A 118 24.57 12.22 -5.76
CA ALA A 118 25.80 12.10 -6.55
C ALA A 118 26.31 10.65 -6.69
N SER A 119 25.95 9.78 -5.74
CA SER A 119 26.29 8.36 -5.77
C SER A 119 25.28 7.50 -6.56
N ALA A 120 24.12 8.06 -6.87
CA ALA A 120 23.05 7.37 -7.58
C ALA A 120 23.43 7.16 -9.06
N PRO A 121 23.10 6.00 -9.65
CA PRO A 121 23.21 5.79 -11.09
C PRO A 121 22.33 6.78 -11.87
N PRO A 122 22.62 7.02 -13.16
CA PRO A 122 21.73 7.78 -14.04
C PRO A 122 20.27 7.29 -14.00
N GLY A 123 19.30 8.20 -13.84
CA GLY A 123 17.87 7.86 -13.75
C GLY A 123 17.40 7.32 -12.39
N ALA A 124 18.34 7.03 -11.47
CA ALA A 124 17.99 6.43 -10.19
C ALA A 124 17.48 7.49 -9.20
N ILE A 125 16.55 7.05 -8.37
CA ILE A 125 16.12 7.77 -7.16
C ILE A 125 16.62 6.93 -5.99
N GLU A 126 17.56 7.45 -5.22
CA GLU A 126 18.11 6.79 -4.03
C GLU A 126 17.71 7.55 -2.76
N VAL A 127 17.38 6.80 -1.71
CA VAL A 127 16.89 7.35 -0.45
C VAL A 127 17.66 6.78 0.73
N SER A 128 17.85 7.59 1.78
CA SER A 128 18.43 7.10 3.04
C SER A 128 17.49 6.14 3.78
N GLY A 129 18.03 5.26 4.62
CA GLY A 129 17.25 4.36 5.49
C GLY A 129 16.19 5.07 6.35
N LEU A 130 16.52 6.25 6.90
CA LEU A 130 15.56 7.06 7.66
C LEU A 130 14.34 7.49 6.84
N LEU A 131 14.56 7.85 5.57
CA LEU A 131 13.46 8.20 4.67
C LEU A 131 12.67 6.94 4.31
N TYR A 132 13.37 5.85 3.95
CA TYR A 132 12.76 4.55 3.67
C TYR A 132 11.81 4.12 4.80
N ASP A 133 12.23 4.18 6.06
CA ASP A 133 11.40 3.79 7.20
C ASP A 133 10.10 4.60 7.31
N GLN A 134 10.13 5.87 6.89
CA GLN A 134 8.97 6.76 6.90
C GLN A 134 8.02 6.55 5.70
N VAL A 135 8.54 6.11 4.54
CA VAL A 135 7.74 6.03 3.30
C VAL A 135 7.40 4.60 2.87
N ARG A 136 8.14 3.58 3.34
CA ARG A 136 7.99 2.18 2.91
C ARG A 136 6.62 1.60 3.15
N ARG A 137 5.81 2.21 4.03
CA ARG A 137 4.43 1.79 4.28
C ARG A 137 3.41 2.53 3.42
N VAL A 138 3.76 3.60 2.71
CA VAL A 138 2.77 4.44 2.01
C VAL A 138 3.16 4.77 0.57
N SER A 139 4.30 4.25 0.13
CA SER A 139 4.88 4.54 -1.18
C SER A 139 4.29 3.68 -2.30
N PRO A 140 4.05 4.24 -3.51
CA PRO A 140 3.73 3.50 -4.74
C PRO A 140 4.81 2.56 -5.29
N CYS A 141 6.05 2.68 -4.80
CA CYS A 141 7.20 2.06 -5.43
C CYS A 141 7.83 0.97 -4.57
N GLY A 142 8.51 0.04 -5.24
CA GLY A 142 9.37 -0.92 -4.57
C GLY A 142 10.69 -0.29 -4.14
N PHE A 143 11.44 -1.02 -3.31
CA PHE A 143 12.76 -0.62 -2.85
C PHE A 143 13.74 -1.79 -2.93
N GLU A 144 14.88 -1.55 -3.58
CA GLU A 144 16.05 -2.42 -3.56
C GLU A 144 16.98 -1.94 -2.43
N ASP A 145 17.33 -2.83 -1.50
CA ASP A 145 18.32 -2.52 -0.46
C ASP A 145 19.73 -2.58 -1.04
N ILE A 146 20.38 -1.41 -1.11
CA ILE A 146 21.72 -1.25 -1.69
C ILE A 146 22.82 -1.47 -0.65
N GLY A 147 22.45 -1.66 0.62
CA GLY A 147 23.38 -1.83 1.72
C GLY A 147 23.86 -0.50 2.32
N GLU A 148 24.84 -0.61 3.21
CA GLU A 148 25.49 0.56 3.81
C GLU A 148 26.54 1.14 2.86
N ARG A 149 26.53 2.47 2.72
CA ARG A 149 27.53 3.21 1.94
C ARG A 149 28.23 4.24 2.80
N GLN A 150 29.56 4.25 2.71
CA GLN A 150 30.38 5.34 3.24
C GLN A 150 30.33 6.52 2.26
N LEU A 151 29.59 7.56 2.61
CA LEU A 151 29.50 8.77 1.79
C LEU A 151 30.67 9.72 2.06
N LYS A 152 31.16 10.40 1.02
CA LYS A 152 32.30 11.32 1.13
C LYS A 152 32.03 12.42 2.16
N GLY A 153 32.85 12.46 3.21
CA GLY A 153 32.79 13.48 4.27
C GLY A 153 31.77 13.19 5.38
N ILE A 154 31.15 12.01 5.37
CA ILE A 154 30.25 11.54 6.44
C ILE A 154 30.97 10.41 7.16
N PHE A 155 30.99 10.43 8.49
CA PHE A 155 31.75 9.47 9.30
C PHE A 155 31.05 8.11 9.43
N GLU A 156 29.72 8.12 9.63
CA GLU A 156 28.94 6.90 9.78
C GLU A 156 28.40 6.41 8.42
N PRO A 157 28.50 5.11 8.11
CA PRO A 157 27.85 4.54 6.93
C PRO A 157 26.34 4.78 6.97
N ILE A 158 25.76 5.10 5.82
CA ILE A 158 24.31 5.28 5.68
C ILE A 158 23.76 4.13 4.84
N ARG A 159 22.72 3.45 5.33
CA ARG A 159 21.95 2.47 4.56
C ARG A 159 21.19 3.18 3.44
N ILE A 160 21.35 2.72 2.21
CA ILE A 160 20.71 3.32 1.02
C ILE A 160 19.73 2.32 0.41
N TYR A 161 18.56 2.83 0.02
CA TYR A 161 17.57 2.10 -0.74
C TYR A 161 17.39 2.77 -2.09
N ARG A 162 17.32 1.97 -3.16
CA ARG A 162 16.98 2.46 -4.49
C ARG A 162 15.50 2.25 -4.74
N VAL A 163 14.83 3.30 -5.17
CA VAL A 163 13.45 3.23 -5.63
C VAL A 163 13.41 2.44 -6.94
N THR A 164 12.67 1.35 -6.95
CA THR A 164 12.44 0.52 -8.14
C THR A 164 11.08 0.85 -8.77
N ASP A 165 10.62 -0.01 -9.68
CA ASP A 165 9.41 0.20 -10.46
C ASP A 165 8.16 0.41 -9.58
N LEU A 166 7.12 0.99 -10.18
CA LEU A 166 5.81 1.11 -9.54
C LEU A 166 5.30 -0.29 -9.16
N VAL A 167 4.87 -0.45 -7.92
CA VAL A 167 4.30 -1.69 -7.42
C VAL A 167 2.80 -1.54 -7.35
N ASP A 168 2.08 -2.46 -7.98
CA ASP A 168 0.63 -2.39 -8.11
C ASP A 168 -0.12 -2.79 -6.84
N ARG A 169 0.55 -3.47 -5.89
CA ARG A 169 -0.11 -4.06 -4.72
C ARG A 169 0.72 -3.90 -3.47
N HIS A 170 0.54 -2.79 -2.78
CA HIS A 170 1.19 -2.55 -1.50
C HIS A 170 0.15 -2.34 -0.41
N LEU A 171 0.06 -3.25 0.57
CA LEU A 171 -1.13 -3.39 1.43
C LEU A 171 -1.49 -2.19 2.32
N TYR A 172 -0.59 -1.22 2.45
CA TYR A 172 -0.79 0.02 3.20
C TYR A 172 -0.96 1.27 2.32
N GLN A 173 -1.00 1.11 1.00
CA GLN A 173 -1.39 2.21 0.12
C GLN A 173 -2.91 2.40 0.25
N PHE A 174 -3.30 3.48 0.90
CA PHE A 174 -4.70 3.83 1.09
C PHE A 174 -5.06 4.95 0.13
N ALA A 175 -6.14 4.77 -0.63
CA ALA A 175 -6.76 5.86 -1.35
C ALA A 175 -7.65 6.60 -0.36
N PRO A 176 -7.44 7.91 -0.11
CA PRO A 176 -8.50 8.71 0.49
C PRO A 176 -9.62 8.78 -0.55
N THR A 177 -10.55 7.83 -0.49
CA THR A 177 -11.74 7.82 -1.35
C THR A 177 -12.62 9.04 -1.06
N ARG A 178 -12.37 9.73 0.07
CA ARG A 178 -12.85 11.08 0.36
C ARG A 178 -11.71 11.95 0.90
N SER A 179 -11.70 13.24 0.53
CA SER A 179 -11.06 14.27 1.37
C SER A 179 -11.58 14.07 2.79
N ALA A 180 -10.68 14.05 3.79
CA ALA A 180 -10.95 13.66 5.18
C ALA A 180 -12.42 13.91 5.58
N PRO A 181 -13.15 12.88 6.08
CA PRO A 181 -14.58 12.99 6.35
C PRO A 181 -14.88 14.31 7.04
N SER A 182 -15.70 15.13 6.39
CA SER A 182 -16.16 16.38 7.00
C SER A 182 -16.84 16.01 8.32
N PRO A 183 -16.42 16.61 9.45
CA PRO A 183 -16.96 16.24 10.75
C PRO A 183 -18.42 16.67 10.81
N THR A 184 -19.34 15.80 10.44
CA THR A 184 -20.77 16.03 10.61
C THR A 184 -21.53 14.75 10.98
N GLN A 185 -22.46 14.98 11.91
CA GLN A 185 -23.50 14.12 12.47
C GLN A 185 -23.05 13.13 13.55
N SER A 186 -23.93 13.01 14.55
CA SER A 186 -23.79 12.17 15.72
C SER A 186 -23.23 10.79 15.39
N PRO A 187 -22.45 10.18 16.28
CA PRO A 187 -21.85 8.89 16.02
C PRO A 187 -22.89 7.86 15.58
N ARG A 188 -22.51 6.96 14.65
CA ARG A 188 -23.39 5.87 14.25
C ARG A 188 -23.79 5.04 15.47
N THR A 189 -25.04 4.59 15.53
CA THR A 189 -25.48 3.69 16.60
C THR A 189 -24.68 2.38 16.57
N ASN A 190 -24.35 1.84 17.75
CA ASN A 190 -23.60 0.58 17.91
C ASN A 190 -22.31 0.52 17.09
N SER A 191 -21.51 1.59 17.10
CA SER A 191 -20.31 1.69 16.27
C SER A 191 -19.02 1.79 17.07
N ILE A 192 -17.97 1.12 16.59
CA ILE A 192 -16.66 1.09 17.23
C ILE A 192 -15.51 1.20 16.21
N ALA A 193 -14.38 1.77 16.61
CA ALA A 193 -13.09 1.57 15.94
C ALA A 193 -12.08 0.92 16.90
N VAL A 194 -11.24 0.04 16.37
CA VAL A 194 -10.07 -0.51 17.07
C VAL A 194 -8.86 0.34 16.69
N ALA A 195 -8.44 1.24 17.57
CA ALA A 195 -7.22 1.99 17.37
C ALA A 195 -6.02 1.04 17.41
N ARG A 196 -4.96 1.38 16.68
CA ARG A 196 -3.72 0.59 16.66
C ARG A 196 -3.19 0.46 18.08
N PHE A 197 -2.96 -0.78 18.52
CA PHE A 197 -2.31 -1.02 19.80
C PHE A 197 -0.83 -0.62 19.74
N ASP A 198 -0.36 0.03 20.79
CA ASP A 198 1.05 0.42 20.93
C ASP A 198 1.89 -0.70 21.50
N VAL A 199 3.18 -0.71 21.16
CA VAL A 199 4.18 -1.53 21.88
C VAL A 199 4.64 -0.73 23.10
N ALA A 200 4.50 -1.30 24.30
CA ALA A 200 4.84 -0.56 25.52
C ALA A 200 6.36 -0.23 25.58
N PRO A 201 6.75 0.94 26.12
CA PRO A 201 8.15 1.34 26.25
C PRO A 201 9.02 0.30 26.97
N GLY A 202 10.25 0.08 26.47
CA GLY A 202 11.23 -0.85 27.06
C GLY A 202 10.96 -2.33 26.79
N ALA A 203 10.16 -2.66 25.76
CA ALA A 203 10.06 -4.00 25.20
C ALA A 203 11.38 -4.38 24.48
N ILE A 204 11.75 -5.66 24.53
CA ILE A 204 12.90 -6.22 23.80
C ILE A 204 12.36 -7.01 22.60
N ALA A 205 13.06 -6.89 21.45
CA ALA A 205 12.69 -7.39 20.13
C ALA A 205 11.42 -6.78 19.52
N ASP A 206 11.33 -6.82 18.19
CA ASP A 206 10.23 -6.29 17.36
C ASP A 206 8.89 -6.93 17.74
N GLN A 207 8.09 -6.24 18.56
CA GLN A 207 6.73 -6.67 18.97
C GLN A 207 5.62 -5.93 18.20
N HIS A 208 6.00 -5.16 17.17
CA HIS A 208 5.00 -4.46 16.36
C HIS A 208 4.08 -5.43 15.64
N PHE A 209 4.59 -6.58 15.19
CA PHE A 209 3.79 -7.64 14.58
C PHE A 209 2.66 -8.12 15.50
N LEU A 210 2.91 -8.20 16.82
CA LEU A 210 1.94 -8.67 17.81
C LEU A 210 0.86 -7.62 18.05
N ALA A 211 1.25 -6.37 18.24
CA ALA A 211 0.32 -5.27 18.44
C ALA A 211 -0.59 -5.04 17.22
N GLU A 212 -0.02 -5.08 16.01
CA GLU A 212 -0.80 -5.03 14.78
C GLU A 212 -1.67 -6.28 14.60
N GLY A 213 -1.14 -7.48 14.88
CA GLY A 213 -1.89 -8.73 14.78
C GLY A 213 -3.15 -8.77 15.64
N ILE A 214 -3.06 -8.32 16.90
CA ILE A 214 -4.21 -8.25 17.81
C ILE A 214 -5.20 -7.16 17.39
N THR A 215 -4.70 -6.03 16.91
CA THR A 215 -5.56 -4.97 16.34
C THR A 215 -6.40 -5.54 15.20
N ASP A 216 -5.79 -6.34 14.33
CA ASP A 216 -6.44 -6.96 13.17
C ASP A 216 -7.46 -8.02 13.59
N ASP A 217 -7.09 -8.93 14.49
CA ASP A 217 -7.99 -9.99 14.96
C ASP A 217 -9.20 -9.40 15.73
N LEU A 218 -9.00 -8.39 16.58
CA LEU A 218 -10.10 -7.68 17.24
C LEU A 218 -11.02 -6.99 16.23
N THR A 219 -10.45 -6.31 15.22
CA THR A 219 -11.24 -5.65 14.16
C THR A 219 -12.07 -6.67 13.40
N LEU A 220 -11.45 -7.80 13.01
CA LEU A 220 -12.09 -8.85 12.23
C LEU A 220 -13.21 -9.52 13.03
N GLU A 221 -12.95 -9.98 14.26
CA GLU A 221 -13.97 -10.66 15.07
C GLU A 221 -15.16 -9.75 15.42
N LEU A 222 -14.90 -8.47 15.73
CA LEU A 222 -15.99 -7.50 15.92
C LEU A 222 -16.78 -7.28 14.63
N SER A 223 -16.12 -7.27 13.46
CA SER A 223 -16.78 -7.07 12.14
C SER A 223 -17.68 -8.25 11.72
N ARG A 224 -17.54 -9.41 12.38
CA ARG A 224 -18.40 -10.58 12.20
C ARG A 224 -19.73 -10.46 12.97
N LEU A 225 -19.82 -9.53 13.94
CA LEU A 225 -21.05 -9.24 14.68
C LEU A 225 -21.98 -8.38 13.81
N LYS A 226 -23.19 -8.86 13.54
CA LYS A 226 -24.13 -8.18 12.63
C LYS A 226 -24.69 -6.89 13.23
N GLY A 227 -24.79 -6.83 14.55
CA GLY A 227 -25.33 -5.70 15.31
C GLY A 227 -24.33 -4.61 15.67
N VAL A 228 -23.07 -4.72 15.21
CA VAL A 228 -21.99 -3.76 15.51
C VAL A 228 -21.44 -3.22 14.19
N PHE A 229 -21.43 -1.90 14.04
CA PHE A 229 -20.65 -1.25 13.00
C PHE A 229 -19.19 -1.17 13.46
N VAL A 230 -18.26 -1.64 12.65
CA VAL A 230 -16.83 -1.56 12.95
C VAL A 230 -16.16 -0.74 11.86
N SER A 231 -15.47 0.33 12.25
CA SER A 231 -14.62 1.06 11.32
C SER A 231 -13.44 0.19 10.93
N SER A 232 -13.01 0.26 9.67
CA SER A 232 -11.94 -0.62 9.19
C SER A 232 -10.60 -0.38 9.90
N ARG A 233 -9.79 -1.43 9.90
CA ARG A 233 -8.38 -1.42 10.31
C ARG A 233 -7.58 -0.31 9.63
N THR A 234 -7.78 -0.17 8.33
CA THR A 234 -7.09 0.79 7.48
C THR A 234 -7.37 2.23 7.92
N ALA A 235 -8.65 2.54 8.15
CA ALA A 235 -9.08 3.85 8.60
C ALA A 235 -8.50 4.20 9.98
N ALA A 236 -8.54 3.25 10.92
CA ALA A 236 -7.94 3.43 12.24
C ALA A 236 -6.41 3.59 12.17
N SER A 237 -5.74 2.83 11.29
CA SER A 237 -4.29 2.92 11.08
C SER A 237 -3.85 4.25 10.48
N ALA A 238 -4.64 4.80 9.54
CA ALA A 238 -4.38 6.12 8.95
C ALA A 238 -4.43 7.25 9.99
N LEU A 239 -5.13 7.04 11.10
CA LEU A 239 -5.30 7.99 12.20
C LEU A 239 -4.52 7.60 13.46
N ALA A 240 -3.57 6.65 13.36
CA ALA A 240 -2.90 6.06 14.54
C ALA A 240 -2.08 7.05 15.39
N THR A 241 -1.77 8.24 14.88
CA THR A 241 -1.06 9.29 15.63
C THR A 241 -2.00 10.24 16.38
N LYS A 242 -3.31 10.09 16.20
CA LYS A 242 -4.34 10.94 16.82
C LYS A 242 -4.82 10.35 18.13
N ASP A 243 -5.39 11.18 18.99
CA ASP A 243 -6.03 10.69 20.20
C ASP A 243 -7.32 9.91 19.87
N PRO A 244 -7.73 8.93 20.71
CA PRO A 244 -8.92 8.12 20.46
C PRO A 244 -10.23 8.90 20.25
N VAL A 245 -10.39 10.08 20.87
CA VAL A 245 -11.59 10.91 20.69
C VAL A 245 -11.60 11.49 19.27
N GLU A 246 -10.46 12.01 18.82
CA GLU A 246 -10.32 12.52 17.46
C GLU A 246 -10.49 11.41 16.41
N ILE A 247 -9.93 10.21 16.64
CA ILE A 247 -10.16 9.03 15.79
C ILE A 247 -11.66 8.75 15.68
N GLY A 248 -12.34 8.67 16.82
CA GLY A 248 -13.78 8.40 16.88
C GLY A 248 -14.63 9.39 16.10
N ARG A 249 -14.34 10.69 16.31
CA ARG A 249 -15.03 11.79 15.62
C ARG A 249 -14.79 11.79 14.11
N LEU A 250 -13.57 11.54 13.67
CA LEU A 250 -13.23 11.49 12.25
C LEU A 250 -13.84 10.26 11.56
N LEU A 251 -13.93 9.12 12.26
CA LEU A 251 -14.53 7.90 11.71
C LEU A 251 -16.05 7.83 11.89
N GLY A 252 -16.64 8.77 12.64
CA GLY A 252 -18.07 8.81 12.94
C GLY A 252 -18.55 7.63 13.79
N VAL A 253 -17.66 7.08 14.64
CA VAL A 253 -17.96 5.96 15.53
C VAL A 253 -18.21 6.42 16.96
N GLY A 254 -19.08 5.72 17.69
CA GLY A 254 -19.49 6.06 19.07
C GLY A 254 -18.49 5.61 20.11
N TYR A 255 -17.68 4.59 19.79
CA TYR A 255 -16.68 4.06 20.68
C TYR A 255 -15.33 3.86 19.99
N VAL A 256 -14.25 3.99 20.76
CA VAL A 256 -12.90 3.60 20.32
C VAL A 256 -12.26 2.74 21.39
N ILE A 257 -11.75 1.57 20.99
CA ILE A 257 -10.89 0.75 21.84
C ILE A 257 -9.44 1.01 21.50
N SER A 258 -8.62 1.28 22.51
CA SER A 258 -7.19 1.57 22.37
C SER A 258 -6.42 0.90 23.49
N GLY A 259 -5.12 0.66 23.26
CA GLY A 259 -4.32 -0.01 24.26
C GLY A 259 -2.85 -0.13 23.90
N SER A 260 -2.13 -0.78 24.80
CA SER A 260 -0.74 -1.17 24.57
C SER A 260 -0.52 -2.62 24.98
N ILE A 261 0.38 -3.29 24.29
CA ILE A 261 0.79 -4.65 24.57
C ILE A 261 2.29 -4.72 24.84
N ARG A 262 2.65 -5.66 25.71
CA ARG A 262 4.03 -6.08 25.93
C ARG A 262 4.06 -7.56 26.26
N GLN A 263 4.94 -8.28 25.57
CA GLN A 263 5.27 -9.66 25.85
C GLN A 263 6.72 -9.75 26.35
N ALA A 264 6.96 -10.55 27.38
CA ALA A 264 8.30 -10.91 27.83
C ALA A 264 8.36 -12.41 28.13
N GLY A 265 8.82 -13.20 27.16
CA GLY A 265 8.67 -14.66 27.20
C GLY A 265 7.18 -15.02 27.21
N ASP A 266 6.74 -15.71 28.25
CA ASP A 266 5.32 -16.03 28.46
C ASP A 266 4.57 -14.95 29.26
N ASP A 267 5.21 -13.90 29.80
CA ASP A 267 4.51 -12.82 30.52
C ASP A 267 3.88 -11.83 29.52
N LEU A 268 2.57 -11.90 29.34
CA LEU A 268 1.78 -10.98 28.53
C LEU A 268 1.17 -9.88 29.42
N ARG A 269 1.34 -8.62 29.00
CA ARG A 269 0.74 -7.44 29.62
C ARG A 269 -0.02 -6.66 28.58
N ILE A 270 -1.31 -6.45 28.82
CA ILE A 270 -2.19 -5.64 27.98
C ILE A 270 -2.78 -4.53 28.83
N ASN A 271 -2.57 -3.28 28.43
CA ASN A 271 -3.37 -2.16 28.92
C ASN A 271 -4.40 -1.85 27.84
N ILE A 272 -5.67 -1.74 28.23
CA ILE A 272 -6.75 -1.54 27.27
C ILE A 272 -7.80 -0.60 27.85
N SER A 273 -8.42 0.19 26.98
CA SER A 273 -9.50 1.11 27.34
C SER A 273 -10.52 1.18 26.23
N LEU A 274 -11.79 1.20 26.62
CA LEU A 274 -12.90 1.55 25.75
C LEU A 274 -13.39 2.96 26.11
N LEU A 275 -13.39 3.84 25.13
CA LEU A 275 -13.79 5.23 25.25
C LEU A 275 -15.03 5.52 24.40
N GLU A 276 -15.93 6.36 24.91
CA GLU A 276 -17.06 6.96 24.19
C GLU A 276 -16.64 8.30 23.58
N THR A 277 -17.01 8.55 22.33
CA THR A 277 -16.40 9.59 21.49
C THR A 277 -17.08 10.95 21.56
N GLY A 278 -18.32 11.03 22.06
CA GLY A 278 -19.08 12.26 22.22
C GLY A 278 -18.49 13.18 23.29
N GLU A 279 -18.29 12.66 24.50
CA GLU A 279 -17.71 13.42 25.62
C GLU A 279 -16.25 13.02 25.94
N GLY A 280 -15.73 11.97 25.28
CA GLY A 280 -14.41 11.43 25.56
C GLY A 280 -14.35 10.62 26.86
N LEU A 281 -15.49 10.07 27.29
CA LEU A 281 -15.60 9.33 28.55
C LEU A 281 -14.97 7.94 28.40
N VAL A 282 -14.03 7.59 29.29
CA VAL A 282 -13.54 6.22 29.41
C VAL A 282 -14.62 5.37 30.10
N ILE A 283 -15.25 4.48 29.34
CA ILE A 283 -16.30 3.57 29.87
C ILE A 283 -15.69 2.52 30.77
N TRP A 284 -14.55 1.97 30.37
CA TRP A 284 -13.72 1.14 31.21
C TRP A 284 -12.27 1.12 30.74
N SER A 285 -11.38 0.83 31.67
CA SER A 285 -9.98 0.53 31.39
C SER A 285 -9.56 -0.67 32.25
N ASP A 286 -8.66 -1.48 31.70
CA ASP A 286 -8.15 -2.67 32.36
C ASP A 286 -6.65 -2.83 32.15
N ARG A 287 -6.02 -3.50 33.11
CA ARG A 287 -4.62 -3.88 33.06
C ARG A 287 -4.52 -5.38 33.27
N ILE A 288 -4.40 -6.09 32.16
CA ILE A 288 -4.40 -7.53 32.11
C ILE A 288 -2.95 -8.03 32.15
N ARG A 289 -2.69 -8.94 33.08
CA ARG A 289 -1.44 -9.70 33.15
C ARG A 289 -1.78 -11.18 33.13
N ARG A 290 -1.33 -11.87 32.10
CA ARG A 290 -1.60 -13.30 31.85
C ARG A 290 -0.40 -13.96 31.19
N PRO A 291 -0.35 -15.30 31.17
CA PRO A 291 0.51 -16.02 30.26
C PRO A 291 0.18 -15.71 28.79
N PHE A 292 1.16 -15.75 27.89
CA PHE A 292 0.96 -15.50 26.46
C PHE A 292 0.06 -16.57 25.83
N HIS A 293 0.13 -17.80 26.33
CA HIS A 293 -0.74 -18.87 25.85
C HIS A 293 -2.23 -18.64 26.12
N GLU A 294 -2.59 -17.72 27.03
CA GLU A 294 -3.98 -17.30 27.30
C GLU A 294 -4.39 -16.05 26.49
N LEU A 295 -3.56 -15.55 25.57
CA LEU A 295 -3.85 -14.34 24.78
C LEU A 295 -5.22 -14.41 24.09
N LEU A 296 -5.57 -15.55 23.48
CA LEU A 296 -6.82 -15.68 22.74
C LEU A 296 -8.03 -15.68 23.69
N ASP A 297 -7.89 -16.18 24.91
CA ASP A 297 -8.93 -16.08 25.94
C ASP A 297 -9.15 -14.63 26.37
N VAL A 298 -8.05 -13.88 26.51
CA VAL A 298 -8.13 -12.44 26.78
C VAL A 298 -8.83 -11.70 25.63
N MET A 299 -8.58 -12.06 24.37
CA MET A 299 -9.29 -11.45 23.23
C MET A 299 -10.79 -11.76 23.26
N ASP A 300 -11.20 -13.00 23.55
CA ASP A 300 -12.61 -13.37 23.71
C ASP A 300 -13.31 -12.55 24.79
N GLU A 301 -12.66 -12.37 25.94
CA GLU A 301 -13.17 -11.54 27.04
C GLU A 301 -13.35 -10.09 26.61
N ILE A 302 -12.38 -9.52 25.89
CA ILE A 302 -12.44 -8.16 25.34
C ILE A 302 -13.61 -8.04 24.36
N ILE A 303 -13.72 -8.95 23.38
CA ILE A 303 -14.76 -8.91 22.36
C ILE A 303 -16.15 -9.01 23.00
N ALA A 304 -16.36 -9.94 23.94
CA ALA A 304 -17.63 -10.08 24.64
C ALA A 304 -17.99 -8.82 25.44
N ARG A 305 -17.02 -8.21 26.12
CA ARG A 305 -17.22 -6.99 26.91
C ARG A 305 -17.52 -5.78 26.01
N VAL A 306 -16.82 -5.66 24.88
CA VAL A 306 -17.08 -4.63 23.86
C VAL A 306 -18.48 -4.80 23.30
N ALA A 307 -18.84 -6.01 22.85
CA ALA A 307 -20.14 -6.33 22.29
C ALA A 307 -21.29 -5.99 23.26
N ALA A 308 -21.13 -6.35 24.54
CA ALA A 308 -22.10 -6.01 25.59
C ALA A 308 -22.21 -4.49 25.84
N THR A 309 -21.11 -3.75 25.72
CA THR A 309 -21.10 -2.29 25.95
C THR A 309 -21.66 -1.52 24.75
N VAL A 310 -21.26 -1.89 23.53
CA VAL A 310 -21.57 -1.17 22.29
C VAL A 310 -22.98 -1.45 21.79
N SER A 311 -23.43 -2.71 21.84
CA SER A 311 -24.74 -3.12 21.30
C SER A 311 -25.78 -3.43 22.38
N GLY A 312 -25.37 -3.57 23.65
CA GLY A 312 -26.25 -3.85 24.79
C GLY A 312 -26.77 -5.29 24.86
N ARG A 313 -27.27 -5.82 23.75
CA ARG A 313 -27.73 -7.22 23.62
C ARG A 313 -27.00 -7.88 22.46
N VAL A 314 -26.16 -8.86 22.77
CA VAL A 314 -25.56 -9.78 21.80
C VAL A 314 -25.85 -11.19 22.27
N GLU A 315 -26.41 -12.01 21.38
CA GLU A 315 -26.70 -13.40 21.71
C GLU A 315 -25.40 -14.21 21.84
N GLN A 316 -25.32 -15.13 22.80
CA GLN A 316 -24.14 -15.99 22.94
C GLN A 316 -23.88 -16.83 21.68
N SER A 317 -24.94 -17.21 20.96
CA SER A 317 -24.89 -17.88 19.65
C SER A 317 -24.17 -17.04 18.59
N GLU A 318 -24.40 -15.72 18.57
CA GLU A 318 -23.74 -14.79 17.66
C GLU A 318 -22.25 -14.64 18.00
N LEU A 319 -21.91 -14.48 19.28
CA LEU A 319 -20.52 -14.45 19.73
C LEU A 319 -19.78 -15.75 19.38
N ALA A 320 -20.41 -16.90 19.62
CA ALA A 320 -19.82 -18.20 19.28
C ALA A 320 -19.63 -18.38 17.77
N ALA A 321 -20.58 -17.91 16.95
CA ALA A 321 -20.49 -17.97 15.49
C ALA A 321 -19.48 -16.97 14.89
N ALA A 322 -19.15 -15.90 15.62
CA ALA A 322 -18.17 -14.89 15.24
C ALA A 322 -16.72 -15.26 15.58
N ARG A 323 -16.49 -16.28 16.43
CA ARG A 323 -15.14 -16.73 16.78
C ARG A 323 -14.46 -17.42 15.61
N LEU A 324 -13.18 -17.14 15.42
CA LEU A 324 -12.32 -17.89 14.49
C LEU A 324 -11.86 -19.20 15.13
N LYS A 325 -11.55 -20.21 14.30
CA LYS A 325 -10.92 -21.42 14.82
C LYS A 325 -9.55 -21.07 15.39
N ARG A 326 -9.33 -21.46 16.64
CA ARG A 326 -8.07 -21.22 17.36
C ARG A 326 -6.99 -22.23 16.95
N PRO A 327 -5.72 -21.83 16.94
CA PRO A 327 -4.61 -22.77 16.95
C PRO A 327 -4.55 -23.52 18.28
N GLU A 328 -4.09 -24.77 18.24
CA GLU A 328 -3.75 -25.57 19.41
C GLU A 328 -2.37 -25.20 19.95
N ASN A 329 -1.50 -24.61 19.11
CA ASN A 329 -0.16 -24.18 19.47
C ASN A 329 0.04 -22.67 19.25
N MET A 330 0.23 -21.92 20.33
CA MET A 330 0.43 -20.46 20.26
C MET A 330 1.76 -20.03 19.61
N THR A 331 2.73 -20.94 19.47
CA THR A 331 3.91 -20.69 18.62
C THR A 331 3.50 -20.57 17.14
N ALA A 332 2.53 -21.37 16.69
CA ALA A 332 1.99 -21.26 15.33
C ALA A 332 1.29 -19.90 15.15
N TYR A 333 0.54 -19.46 16.16
CA TYR A 333 -0.08 -18.13 16.15
C TYR A 333 0.96 -17.01 16.01
N GLU A 334 2.05 -17.04 16.78
CA GLU A 334 3.12 -16.04 16.67
C GLU A 334 3.75 -16.02 15.27
N TYR A 335 4.06 -17.20 14.70
CA TYR A 335 4.59 -17.30 13.34
C TYR A 335 3.60 -16.77 12.30
N TYR A 336 2.31 -17.04 12.47
CA TYR A 336 1.27 -16.49 11.61
C TYR A 336 1.26 -14.96 11.64
N LEU A 337 1.32 -14.34 12.82
CA LEU A 337 1.34 -12.88 12.94
C LEU A 337 2.60 -12.26 12.32
N ARG A 338 3.77 -12.90 12.46
CA ARG A 338 5.00 -12.48 11.76
C ARG A 338 4.86 -12.60 10.25
N GLY A 339 4.25 -13.68 9.77
CA GLY A 339 3.94 -13.86 8.36
C GLY A 339 3.01 -12.77 7.83
N LEU A 340 2.00 -12.36 8.60
CA LEU A 340 1.12 -11.24 8.27
C LEU A 340 1.87 -9.91 8.20
N ASP A 341 2.79 -9.63 9.12
CA ASP A 341 3.57 -8.37 9.10
C ASP A 341 4.39 -8.24 7.81
N HIS A 342 5.07 -9.31 7.40
CA HIS A 342 5.73 -9.36 6.10
C HIS A 342 4.76 -9.36 4.92
N HIS A 343 3.61 -10.05 5.03
CA HIS A 343 2.58 -10.07 3.99
C HIS A 343 2.12 -8.65 3.66
N ARG A 344 1.93 -7.79 4.67
CA ARG A 344 1.54 -6.38 4.49
C ARG A 344 2.56 -5.57 3.68
N LEU A 345 3.81 -6.03 3.61
CA LEU A 345 4.92 -5.39 2.92
C LEU A 345 5.31 -6.13 1.62
N THR A 346 4.50 -7.07 1.12
CA THR A 346 4.79 -7.81 -0.13
C THR A 346 4.96 -6.89 -1.35
N GLY A 347 4.32 -5.72 -1.33
CA GLY A 347 4.47 -4.70 -2.36
C GLY A 347 5.71 -3.80 -2.23
N VAL A 348 6.49 -3.92 -1.15
CA VAL A 348 7.72 -3.13 -0.94
C VAL A 348 8.91 -3.80 -1.61
N SER A 349 8.99 -5.12 -1.49
CA SER A 349 10.11 -5.94 -1.94
C SER A 349 9.72 -7.41 -1.98
N ASP A 350 10.22 -8.14 -2.97
CA ASP A 350 10.04 -9.59 -3.08
C ASP A 350 10.57 -10.34 -1.84
N ASN A 351 11.53 -9.77 -1.12
CA ASN A 351 12.04 -10.34 0.13
C ASN A 351 10.91 -10.48 1.18
N HIS A 352 9.99 -9.52 1.25
CA HIS A 352 8.84 -9.62 2.15
C HIS A 352 7.87 -10.74 1.74
N ILE A 353 7.74 -11.03 0.44
CA ILE A 353 6.93 -12.18 -0.01
C ILE A 353 7.55 -13.49 0.47
N HIS A 354 8.87 -13.63 0.32
CA HIS A 354 9.60 -14.83 0.75
C HIS A 354 9.60 -15.00 2.28
N GLU A 355 9.80 -13.93 3.04
CA GLU A 355 9.70 -13.95 4.50
C GLU A 355 8.28 -14.32 4.96
N ALA A 356 7.24 -13.73 4.37
CA ALA A 356 5.85 -14.05 4.68
C ALA A 356 5.57 -15.55 4.48
N ILE A 357 5.96 -16.09 3.31
CA ILE A 357 5.86 -17.52 2.99
C ILE A 357 6.59 -18.37 4.03
N SER A 358 7.84 -18.05 4.36
CA SER A 358 8.64 -18.82 5.32
C SER A 358 8.01 -18.84 6.72
N TRP A 359 7.47 -17.71 7.18
CA TRP A 359 6.77 -17.63 8.45
C TRP A 359 5.47 -18.43 8.45
N PHE A 360 4.68 -18.38 7.37
CA PHE A 360 3.49 -19.23 7.26
C PHE A 360 3.86 -20.72 7.20
N GLU A 361 4.95 -21.12 6.54
CA GLU A 361 5.44 -22.50 6.55
C GLU A 361 5.81 -22.98 7.96
N ARG A 362 6.49 -22.15 8.75
CA ARG A 362 6.77 -22.45 10.16
C ARG A 362 5.50 -22.56 10.98
N SER A 363 4.51 -21.69 10.73
CA SER A 363 3.21 -21.76 11.38
C SER A 363 2.47 -23.07 11.06
N MET A 364 2.42 -23.48 9.78
CA MET A 364 1.79 -24.73 9.34
C MET A 364 2.48 -25.96 9.96
N ALA A 365 3.81 -25.93 10.09
CA ALA A 365 4.57 -27.02 10.71
C ALA A 365 4.36 -27.09 12.24
N ALA A 366 4.21 -25.94 12.90
CA ALA A 366 3.99 -25.87 14.35
C ALA A 366 2.57 -26.30 14.77
N ASP A 367 1.58 -26.09 13.89
CA ASP A 367 0.20 -26.53 14.06
C ASP A 367 -0.47 -26.85 12.70
N PRO A 368 -0.47 -28.12 12.28
CA PRO A 368 -1.14 -28.54 11.05
C PRO A 368 -2.68 -28.39 11.09
N GLY A 369 -3.28 -28.22 12.26
CA GLY A 369 -4.72 -28.02 12.44
C GLY A 369 -5.18 -26.57 12.28
N PHE A 370 -4.23 -25.62 12.25
CA PHE A 370 -4.47 -24.19 12.10
C PHE A 370 -4.58 -23.81 10.62
N GLY A 371 -5.80 -23.53 10.14
CA GLY A 371 -6.09 -23.33 8.71
C GLY A 371 -5.62 -22.00 8.12
N ARG A 372 -5.70 -20.89 8.88
CA ARG A 372 -5.41 -19.51 8.39
C ARG A 372 -4.04 -19.36 7.70
N PRO A 373 -2.93 -19.92 8.22
CA PRO A 373 -1.63 -19.86 7.57
C PRO A 373 -1.61 -20.48 6.16
N PHE A 374 -2.37 -21.56 5.92
CA PHE A 374 -2.42 -22.20 4.60
C PHE A 374 -3.03 -21.26 3.55
N ALA A 375 -4.11 -20.54 3.90
CA ALA A 375 -4.74 -19.57 3.00
C ALA A 375 -3.81 -18.36 2.76
N MET A 376 -3.26 -17.77 3.82
CA MET A 376 -2.39 -16.59 3.71
C MET A 376 -1.05 -16.87 3.02
N HIS A 377 -0.52 -18.09 3.15
CA HIS A 377 0.61 -18.56 2.37
C HIS A 377 0.31 -18.48 0.88
N VAL A 378 -0.84 -18.99 0.43
CA VAL A 378 -1.25 -18.92 -0.98
C VAL A 378 -1.45 -17.48 -1.44
N CYS A 379 -2.06 -16.64 -0.60
CA CYS A 379 -2.24 -15.22 -0.92
C CYS A 379 -0.90 -14.51 -1.16
N SER A 380 0.13 -14.82 -0.36
CA SER A 380 1.49 -14.29 -0.52
C SER A 380 2.16 -14.85 -1.78
N TRP A 381 2.12 -16.18 -1.94
CA TRP A 381 2.73 -16.91 -3.04
C TRP A 381 2.16 -16.52 -4.41
N SER A 382 0.90 -16.08 -4.47
CA SER A 382 0.25 -15.61 -5.70
C SER A 382 0.93 -14.43 -6.40
N ASN A 383 1.88 -13.77 -5.73
CA ASN A 383 2.67 -12.68 -6.28
C ASN A 383 4.02 -13.15 -6.86
N LEU A 384 4.37 -14.43 -6.77
CA LEU A 384 5.63 -14.98 -7.29
C LEU A 384 5.45 -15.67 -8.65
N PRO A 385 6.48 -15.66 -9.53
CA PRO A 385 6.45 -16.38 -10.80
C PRO A 385 6.25 -17.90 -10.67
N SER A 386 6.56 -18.46 -9.50
CA SER A 386 6.40 -19.89 -9.20
C SER A 386 4.95 -20.29 -8.89
N PHE A 387 4.01 -19.33 -8.84
CA PHE A 387 2.62 -19.59 -8.49
C PHE A 387 1.96 -20.61 -9.43
N ASP A 388 1.38 -21.65 -8.84
CA ASP A 388 0.62 -22.68 -9.54
C ASP A 388 -0.82 -22.72 -9.02
N LEU A 389 -1.79 -22.50 -9.92
CA LEU A 389 -3.20 -22.39 -9.59
C LEU A 389 -3.76 -23.69 -8.98
N SER A 390 -3.35 -24.86 -9.48
CA SER A 390 -3.87 -26.14 -9.03
C SER A 390 -3.43 -26.44 -7.60
N ARG A 391 -2.14 -26.22 -7.30
CA ARG A 391 -1.59 -26.37 -5.95
C ARG A 391 -2.16 -25.34 -4.99
N ALA A 392 -2.35 -24.10 -5.45
CA ALA A 392 -3.01 -23.06 -4.67
C ALA A 392 -4.44 -23.47 -4.28
N GLU A 393 -5.23 -23.99 -5.22
CA GLU A 393 -6.58 -24.48 -4.94
C GLU A 393 -6.58 -25.60 -3.89
N MET A 394 -5.73 -26.62 -4.05
CA MET A 394 -5.65 -27.73 -3.08
C MET A 394 -5.30 -27.25 -1.67
N GLN A 395 -4.37 -26.30 -1.56
CA GLN A 395 -3.94 -25.77 -0.27
C GLN A 395 -5.03 -24.93 0.41
N VAL A 396 -5.76 -24.09 -0.32
CA VAL A 396 -6.87 -23.32 0.26
C VAL A 396 -8.08 -24.21 0.56
N ALA A 397 -8.32 -25.26 -0.24
CA ALA A 397 -9.35 -26.25 0.06
C ALA A 397 -9.04 -26.99 1.38
N HIS A 398 -7.76 -27.28 1.64
CA HIS A 398 -7.33 -27.81 2.94
C HIS A 398 -7.57 -26.82 4.08
N ALA A 399 -7.24 -25.54 3.90
CA ALA A 399 -7.53 -24.48 4.87
C ALA A 399 -9.03 -24.43 5.24
N LEU A 400 -9.91 -24.47 4.23
CA LEU A 400 -11.36 -24.47 4.42
C LEU A 400 -11.90 -25.77 5.05
N ALA A 401 -11.24 -26.91 4.83
CA ALA A 401 -11.59 -28.15 5.51
C ALA A 401 -11.23 -28.08 7.01
N LEU A 402 -10.16 -27.35 7.36
CA LEU A 402 -9.77 -27.11 8.75
C LEU A 402 -10.68 -26.08 9.44
N ASP A 403 -11.04 -25.00 8.75
CA ASP A 403 -11.97 -23.96 9.22
C ASP A 403 -12.89 -23.47 8.08
N PRO A 404 -14.14 -23.98 7.99
CA PRO A 404 -15.10 -23.55 6.96
C PRO A 404 -15.76 -22.20 7.26
N THR A 405 -15.37 -21.54 8.36
CA THR A 405 -15.90 -20.24 8.78
C THR A 405 -14.90 -19.10 8.63
N ASP A 406 -13.72 -19.36 8.06
CA ASP A 406 -12.72 -18.33 7.77
C ASP A 406 -13.12 -17.49 6.53
N PRO A 407 -13.49 -16.21 6.71
CA PRO A 407 -13.89 -15.35 5.59
C PRO A 407 -12.73 -15.10 4.61
N GLU A 408 -11.48 -15.06 5.09
CA GLU A 408 -10.32 -14.77 4.25
C GLU A 408 -9.96 -15.98 3.40
N ALA A 409 -10.06 -17.20 3.93
CA ALA A 409 -9.92 -18.43 3.14
C ALA A 409 -10.98 -18.52 2.04
N HIS A 410 -12.23 -18.16 2.33
CA HIS A 410 -13.28 -18.05 1.32
C HIS A 410 -12.94 -16.98 0.27
N ARG A 411 -12.52 -15.78 0.67
CA ARG A 411 -12.13 -14.71 -0.26
C ARG A 411 -10.98 -15.14 -1.18
N ILE A 412 -9.98 -15.84 -0.66
CA ILE A 412 -8.82 -16.32 -1.42
C ILE A 412 -9.25 -17.43 -2.39
N MET A 413 -10.07 -18.39 -1.95
CA MET A 413 -10.62 -19.42 -2.83
C MET A 413 -11.45 -18.82 -3.97
N GLY A 414 -12.27 -17.80 -3.67
CA GLY A 414 -13.03 -17.06 -4.67
C GLY A 414 -12.13 -16.46 -5.77
N ALA A 415 -11.02 -15.84 -5.36
CA ALA A 415 -10.03 -15.29 -6.29
C ALA A 415 -9.31 -16.38 -7.13
N ILE A 416 -9.01 -17.55 -6.54
CA ILE A 416 -8.43 -18.69 -7.27
C ILE A 416 -9.40 -19.22 -8.32
N LYS A 417 -10.67 -19.42 -7.94
CA LYS A 417 -11.73 -19.88 -8.85
C LYS A 417 -12.01 -18.91 -9.98
N MET A 418 -11.94 -17.61 -9.70
CA MET A 418 -12.04 -16.57 -10.73
C MET A 418 -10.87 -16.67 -11.72
N LYS A 419 -9.63 -16.84 -11.23
CA LYS A 419 -8.45 -17.02 -12.08
C LYS A 419 -8.48 -18.30 -12.92
N SER A 420 -9.16 -19.34 -12.46
CA SER A 420 -9.36 -20.58 -13.23
C SER A 420 -10.57 -20.51 -14.18
N GLY A 421 -11.29 -19.40 -14.24
CA GLY A 421 -12.50 -19.22 -15.05
C GLY A 421 -13.77 -19.86 -14.47
N ASP A 422 -13.72 -20.40 -13.25
CA ASP A 422 -14.87 -20.98 -12.56
C ASP A 422 -15.62 -19.90 -11.75
N PHE A 423 -16.34 -19.04 -12.47
CA PHE A 423 -17.10 -17.93 -11.88
C PHE A 423 -18.26 -18.41 -10.99
N VAL A 424 -18.76 -19.63 -11.18
CA VAL A 424 -19.84 -20.20 -10.38
C VAL A 424 -19.34 -20.51 -8.97
N SER A 425 -18.24 -21.25 -8.85
CA SER A 425 -17.62 -21.52 -7.55
C SER A 425 -17.06 -20.24 -6.93
N ALA A 426 -16.48 -19.34 -7.74
CA ALA A 426 -16.00 -18.06 -7.24
C ALA A 426 -17.11 -17.25 -6.55
N ARG A 427 -18.31 -17.21 -7.15
CA ARG A 427 -19.49 -16.54 -6.56
C ARG A 427 -19.83 -17.11 -5.19
N TYR A 428 -19.90 -18.44 -5.08
CA TYR A 428 -20.22 -19.09 -3.81
C TYR A 428 -19.26 -18.65 -2.71
N HIS A 429 -17.95 -18.67 -2.99
CA HIS A 429 -16.94 -18.31 -2.01
C HIS A 429 -16.97 -16.82 -1.64
N HIS A 430 -17.16 -15.91 -2.60
CA HIS A 430 -17.28 -14.48 -2.30
C HIS A 430 -18.54 -14.11 -1.52
N ILE A 431 -19.69 -14.73 -1.84
CA ILE A 431 -20.91 -14.59 -1.03
C ILE A 431 -20.65 -15.08 0.39
N ARG A 432 -20.02 -16.24 0.54
CA ARG A 432 -19.76 -16.83 1.86
C ARG A 432 -18.80 -15.98 2.69
N ALA A 433 -17.75 -15.43 2.09
CA ALA A 433 -16.83 -14.51 2.76
C ALA A 433 -17.59 -13.28 3.31
N HIS A 434 -18.49 -12.69 2.52
CA HIS A 434 -19.30 -11.56 2.95
C HIS A 434 -20.32 -11.92 4.04
N GLU A 435 -20.95 -13.10 3.97
CA GLU A 435 -21.87 -13.57 5.02
C GLU A 435 -21.17 -13.78 6.37
N LEU A 436 -19.91 -14.23 6.33
CA LEU A 436 -19.10 -14.50 7.52
C LEU A 436 -18.56 -13.20 8.14
N ALA A 437 -18.24 -12.18 7.34
CA ALA A 437 -17.73 -10.88 7.78
C ALA A 437 -18.48 -9.71 7.08
N PRO A 438 -19.75 -9.46 7.42
CA PRO A 438 -20.60 -8.52 6.68
C PRO A 438 -20.20 -7.05 6.84
N ASN A 439 -19.51 -6.71 7.93
CA ASN A 439 -19.05 -5.35 8.24
C ASN A 439 -17.56 -5.15 7.96
N ASP A 440 -16.88 -6.11 7.33
CA ASP A 440 -15.48 -5.97 6.95
C ASP A 440 -15.35 -5.31 5.56
N ALA A 441 -14.88 -4.06 5.54
CA ALA A 441 -14.71 -3.26 4.32
C ALA A 441 -13.73 -3.90 3.33
N TYR A 442 -12.69 -4.58 3.83
CA TYR A 442 -11.68 -5.21 2.98
C TYR A 442 -12.25 -6.45 2.28
N ILE A 443 -12.94 -7.33 3.00
CA ILE A 443 -13.64 -8.50 2.43
C ILE A 443 -14.68 -8.04 1.40
N LEU A 444 -15.45 -6.99 1.73
CA LEU A 444 -16.48 -6.46 0.85
C LEU A 444 -15.88 -5.91 -0.44
N GLY A 445 -14.88 -5.02 -0.35
CA GLY A 445 -14.25 -4.42 -1.52
C GLY A 445 -13.50 -5.43 -2.38
N ARG A 446 -12.81 -6.42 -1.77
CA ARG A 446 -12.17 -7.51 -2.52
C ARG A 446 -13.17 -8.46 -3.18
N SER A 447 -14.37 -8.60 -2.64
CA SER A 447 -15.45 -9.38 -3.26
C SER A 447 -16.19 -8.61 -4.35
N ALA A 448 -16.15 -7.26 -4.33
CA ALA A 448 -16.66 -6.45 -5.44
C ALA A 448 -15.91 -6.74 -6.75
N ALA A 449 -14.60 -6.98 -6.69
CA ALA A 449 -13.77 -7.37 -7.83
C ALA A 449 -14.40 -8.54 -8.62
N PHE A 450 -14.90 -9.57 -7.91
CA PHE A 450 -15.56 -10.70 -8.56
C PHE A 450 -16.73 -10.26 -9.45
N TYR A 451 -17.59 -9.35 -8.97
CA TYR A 451 -18.74 -8.88 -9.73
C TYR A 451 -18.33 -8.02 -10.93
N VAL A 452 -17.22 -7.28 -10.87
CA VAL A 452 -16.65 -6.60 -12.05
C VAL A 452 -16.35 -7.61 -13.14
N TYR A 453 -15.56 -8.63 -12.81
CA TYR A 453 -15.09 -9.60 -13.79
C TYR A 453 -16.17 -10.59 -14.22
N ALA A 454 -17.17 -10.87 -13.37
CA ALA A 454 -18.28 -11.75 -13.69
C ALA A 454 -19.37 -11.09 -14.57
N GLY A 455 -19.19 -9.83 -14.99
CA GLY A 455 -20.15 -9.11 -15.83
C GLY A 455 -21.31 -8.45 -15.07
N GLU A 456 -21.14 -8.20 -13.77
CA GLU A 456 -22.08 -7.45 -12.92
C GLU A 456 -21.44 -6.17 -12.34
N PRO A 457 -20.87 -5.26 -13.16
CA PRO A 457 -20.12 -4.11 -12.66
C PRO A 457 -20.97 -3.11 -11.84
N GLU A 458 -22.27 -2.93 -12.13
CA GLU A 458 -23.14 -2.07 -11.28
C GLU A 458 -23.25 -2.61 -9.86
N ARG A 459 -23.40 -3.93 -9.69
CA ARG A 459 -23.40 -4.55 -8.36
C ARG A 459 -22.05 -4.40 -7.66
N ALA A 460 -20.95 -4.43 -8.41
CA ALA A 460 -19.64 -4.15 -7.86
C ALA A 460 -19.56 -2.70 -7.33
N LEU A 461 -20.08 -1.72 -8.07
CA LEU A 461 -20.14 -0.32 -7.62
C LEU A 461 -20.95 -0.16 -6.32
N ASP A 462 -22.12 -0.80 -6.21
CA ASP A 462 -22.92 -0.79 -4.97
C ASP A 462 -22.12 -1.36 -3.78
N MET A 463 -21.36 -2.43 -4.00
CA MET A 463 -20.51 -3.02 -2.97
C MET A 463 -19.34 -2.11 -2.59
N LEU A 464 -18.74 -1.43 -3.56
CA LEU A 464 -17.65 -0.47 -3.32
C LEU A 464 -18.15 0.76 -2.57
N ASP A 465 -19.35 1.26 -2.86
CA ASP A 465 -19.99 2.37 -2.12
C ASP A 465 -20.24 1.99 -0.65
N ARG A 466 -20.68 0.74 -0.42
CA ARG A 466 -20.82 0.20 0.93
C ARG A 466 -19.47 0.03 1.62
N ALA A 467 -18.45 -0.48 0.93
CA ALA A 467 -17.10 -0.61 1.49
C ALA A 467 -16.52 0.76 1.86
N GLU A 468 -16.76 1.78 1.04
CA GLU A 468 -16.33 3.16 1.30
C GLU A 468 -17.06 3.79 2.50
N THR A 469 -18.33 3.39 2.70
CA THR A 469 -19.11 3.81 3.87
C THR A 469 -18.56 3.23 5.18
N LEU A 470 -18.03 2.00 5.12
CA LEU A 470 -17.35 1.31 6.24
C LEU A 470 -15.90 1.81 6.44
N ASP A 471 -15.24 2.22 5.36
CA ASP A 471 -13.83 2.64 5.32
C ASP A 471 -13.62 3.80 4.33
N PRO A 472 -13.42 5.04 4.80
CA PRO A 472 -13.13 6.17 3.91
C PRO A 472 -11.66 6.18 3.41
N PHE A 473 -10.85 5.22 3.81
CA PHE A 473 -9.44 5.08 3.47
C PHE A 473 -9.17 3.76 2.74
N LEU A 474 -10.13 3.26 1.94
CA LEU A 474 -9.97 1.97 1.25
C LEU A 474 -8.61 1.85 0.57
N PRO A 475 -7.97 0.67 0.63
CA PRO A 475 -6.74 0.45 -0.09
C PRO A 475 -6.85 0.74 -1.58
N VAL A 476 -5.75 1.19 -2.19
CA VAL A 476 -5.69 1.63 -3.58
C VAL A 476 -6.30 0.59 -4.53
N TRP A 477 -5.96 -0.69 -4.39
CA TRP A 477 -6.50 -1.73 -5.28
C TRP A 477 -8.03 -1.88 -5.21
N ILE A 478 -8.68 -1.54 -4.10
CA ILE A 478 -10.15 -1.57 -4.01
C ILE A 478 -10.75 -0.44 -4.87
N THR A 479 -10.12 0.73 -4.85
CA THR A 479 -10.50 1.85 -5.71
C THR A 479 -10.20 1.54 -7.19
N GLU A 480 -9.15 0.76 -7.48
CA GLU A 480 -8.90 0.28 -8.85
C GLU A 480 -10.00 -0.66 -9.36
N GLU A 481 -10.67 -1.43 -8.48
CA GLU A 481 -11.83 -2.21 -8.91
C GLU A 481 -13.01 -1.31 -9.32
N ARG A 482 -13.14 -0.12 -8.72
CA ARG A 482 -14.11 0.89 -9.17
C ARG A 482 -13.74 1.42 -10.56
N VAL A 483 -12.45 1.68 -10.79
CA VAL A 483 -11.93 2.08 -12.11
C VAL A 483 -12.26 1.03 -13.17
N ALA A 484 -12.01 -0.25 -12.87
CA ALA A 484 -12.33 -1.36 -13.75
C ALA A 484 -13.84 -1.51 -14.01
N ALA A 485 -14.67 -1.41 -12.96
CA ALA A 485 -16.12 -1.46 -13.08
C ALA A 485 -16.67 -0.34 -13.99
N LEU A 486 -16.21 0.89 -13.79
CA LEU A 486 -16.63 2.05 -14.58
C LEU A 486 -16.15 1.94 -16.04
N TYR A 487 -14.96 1.37 -16.28
CA TYR A 487 -14.51 1.09 -17.63
C TYR A 487 -15.39 0.04 -18.35
N ALA A 488 -15.74 -1.05 -17.66
CA ALA A 488 -16.63 -2.09 -18.20
C ALA A 488 -18.05 -1.55 -18.51
N LEU A 489 -18.47 -0.49 -17.83
CA LEU A 489 -19.71 0.24 -18.08
C LEU A 489 -19.58 1.37 -19.11
N GLU A 490 -18.38 1.58 -19.68
CA GLU A 490 -18.05 2.70 -20.57
C GLU A 490 -18.29 4.10 -19.97
N ARG A 491 -18.31 4.20 -18.63
CA ARG A 491 -18.45 5.45 -17.87
C ARG A 491 -17.09 6.14 -17.71
N PHE A 492 -16.46 6.49 -18.83
CA PHE A 492 -15.06 6.92 -18.90
C PHE A 492 -14.74 8.17 -18.07
N GLU A 493 -15.61 9.18 -18.06
CA GLU A 493 -15.40 10.40 -17.27
C GLU A 493 -15.41 10.12 -15.76
N GLU A 494 -16.32 9.26 -15.30
CA GLU A 494 -16.36 8.81 -13.91
C GLU A 494 -15.16 7.95 -13.56
N MET A 495 -14.73 7.08 -14.47
CA MET A 495 -13.55 6.25 -14.31
C MET A 495 -12.30 7.12 -14.10
N VAL A 496 -12.08 8.12 -14.97
CA VAL A 496 -10.93 9.03 -14.84
C VAL A 496 -10.99 9.81 -13.54
N ARG A 497 -12.17 10.31 -13.15
CA ARG A 497 -12.35 10.97 -11.85
C ARG A 497 -11.99 10.05 -10.68
N ALA A 498 -12.44 8.79 -10.70
CA ALA A 498 -12.11 7.80 -9.68
C ALA A 498 -10.60 7.51 -9.64
N ALA A 499 -9.94 7.33 -10.79
CA ALA A 499 -8.50 7.12 -10.87
C ALA A 499 -7.70 8.31 -10.30
N LEU A 500 -8.16 9.54 -10.54
CA LEU A 500 -7.53 10.77 -10.04
C LEU A 500 -7.72 10.99 -8.52
N THR A 501 -8.60 10.24 -7.85
CA THR A 501 -8.68 10.24 -6.37
C THR A 501 -7.53 9.47 -5.72
N LEU A 502 -6.84 8.63 -6.48
CA LEU A 502 -5.73 7.85 -5.95
C LEU A 502 -4.56 8.76 -5.56
N PRO A 503 -3.86 8.45 -4.46
CA PRO A 503 -2.70 9.21 -4.00
C PRO A 503 -1.52 9.19 -5.00
N PHE A 504 -1.52 8.24 -5.92
CA PHE A 504 -0.58 8.07 -7.01
C PHE A 504 -1.24 7.23 -8.10
N GLN A 505 -0.74 7.31 -9.32
CA GLN A 505 -1.21 6.47 -10.42
C GLN A 505 -0.45 5.14 -10.43
N THR A 506 -1.18 4.03 -10.50
CA THR A 506 -0.60 2.70 -10.68
C THR A 506 -0.45 2.40 -12.17
N ARG A 507 0.24 1.29 -12.51
CA ARG A 507 0.29 0.82 -13.90
C ARG A 507 -1.12 0.51 -14.40
N ARG A 508 -1.92 -0.17 -13.57
CA ARG A 508 -3.30 -0.52 -13.87
C ARG A 508 -4.16 0.71 -14.16
N THR A 509 -4.22 1.72 -13.27
CA THR A 509 -5.05 2.91 -13.52
C THR A 509 -4.54 3.76 -14.67
N SER A 510 -3.23 3.79 -14.91
CA SER A 510 -2.65 4.47 -16.07
C SER A 510 -3.13 3.84 -17.37
N LEU A 511 -3.13 2.50 -17.47
CA LEU A 511 -3.60 1.78 -18.66
C LEU A 511 -5.11 1.91 -18.88
N TYR A 512 -5.90 1.99 -17.81
CA TYR A 512 -7.33 2.31 -17.91
C TYR A 512 -7.56 3.75 -18.41
N GLN A 513 -6.78 4.72 -17.93
CA GLN A 513 -6.83 6.11 -18.41
C GLN A 513 -6.43 6.24 -19.87
N VAL A 514 -5.37 5.54 -20.32
CA VAL A 514 -4.98 5.48 -21.73
C VAL A 514 -6.16 4.99 -22.57
N ALA A 515 -6.76 3.87 -22.19
CA ALA A 515 -7.86 3.29 -22.95
C ALA A 515 -9.11 4.19 -22.98
N ALA A 516 -9.45 4.84 -21.87
CA ALA A 516 -10.55 5.79 -21.85
C ALA A 516 -10.29 7.03 -22.72
N ASN A 517 -9.07 7.56 -22.72
CA ASN A 517 -8.71 8.67 -23.61
C ASN A 517 -8.81 8.27 -25.08
N MET A 518 -8.37 7.07 -25.45
CA MET A 518 -8.56 6.53 -26.81
C MET A 518 -10.04 6.38 -27.15
N ALA A 519 -10.86 5.86 -26.22
CA ALA A 519 -12.30 5.72 -26.43
C ALA A 519 -13.00 7.07 -26.63
N CYS A 520 -12.53 8.13 -25.96
CA CYS A 520 -13.06 9.49 -26.07
C CYS A 520 -12.46 10.30 -27.24
N GLY A 521 -11.53 9.74 -28.03
CA GLY A 521 -10.86 10.43 -29.14
C GLY A 521 -9.70 11.35 -28.73
N ASN A 522 -9.28 11.34 -27.46
CA ASN A 522 -8.16 12.13 -26.93
C ASN A 522 -6.81 11.44 -27.19
N VAL A 523 -6.49 11.18 -28.45
CA VAL A 523 -5.34 10.35 -28.88
C VAL A 523 -4.01 10.91 -28.35
N GLU A 524 -3.76 12.21 -28.52
CA GLU A 524 -2.51 12.84 -28.06
C GLU A 524 -2.27 12.67 -26.56
N ARG A 525 -3.35 12.74 -25.75
CA ARG A 525 -3.27 12.53 -24.31
C ARG A 525 -2.98 11.07 -23.98
N ALA A 526 -3.58 10.13 -24.70
CA ALA A 526 -3.33 8.71 -24.52
C ALA A 526 -1.87 8.34 -24.84
N GLU A 527 -1.33 8.83 -25.95
CA GLU A 527 0.08 8.61 -26.33
C GLU A 527 1.04 9.20 -25.30
N LEU A 528 0.74 10.40 -24.78
CA LEU A 528 1.52 11.01 -23.71
C LEU A 528 1.53 10.14 -22.44
N LEU A 529 0.37 9.63 -22.02
CA LEU A 529 0.25 8.74 -20.87
C LEU A 529 1.03 7.43 -21.07
N VAL A 530 1.03 6.86 -22.27
CA VAL A 530 1.85 5.67 -22.60
C VAL A 530 3.34 5.98 -22.50
N ARG A 531 3.81 7.12 -23.04
CA ARG A 531 5.22 7.54 -22.91
C ARG A 531 5.63 7.69 -21.45
N GLN A 532 4.78 8.32 -20.63
CA GLN A 532 5.00 8.44 -19.18
C GLN A 532 5.06 7.07 -18.49
N ALA A 533 4.11 6.18 -18.77
CA ALA A 533 4.08 4.85 -18.17
C ALA A 533 5.32 4.01 -18.52
N LEU A 534 5.74 4.02 -19.80
CA LEU A 534 6.95 3.32 -20.27
C LEU A 534 8.26 3.92 -19.75
N SER A 535 8.26 5.20 -19.37
CA SER A 535 9.44 5.80 -18.72
C SER A 535 9.63 5.33 -17.29
N LEU A 536 8.51 5.03 -16.60
CA LEU A 536 8.52 4.54 -15.23
C LEU A 536 8.75 3.03 -15.18
N ASP A 537 8.19 2.29 -16.13
CA ASP A 537 8.38 0.85 -16.28
C ASP A 537 8.61 0.52 -17.77
N PRO A 538 9.87 0.44 -18.21
CA PRO A 538 10.21 0.08 -19.60
C PRO A 538 9.78 -1.33 -20.02
N SER A 539 9.45 -2.20 -19.05
CA SER A 539 8.98 -3.57 -19.29
C SER A 539 7.46 -3.64 -19.49
N LEU A 540 6.73 -2.56 -19.18
CA LEU A 540 5.28 -2.49 -19.30
C LEU A 540 4.85 -2.79 -20.75
N SER A 541 3.88 -3.67 -20.87
CA SER A 541 3.37 -4.16 -22.16
C SER A 541 1.95 -4.69 -22.01
N ALA A 542 1.30 -5.03 -23.11
CA ALA A 542 -0.05 -5.61 -23.09
C ALA A 542 -0.13 -6.96 -22.35
N ILE A 543 0.99 -7.66 -22.15
CA ILE A 543 1.06 -8.86 -21.28
C ILE A 543 0.58 -8.54 -19.87
N TYR A 544 0.91 -7.34 -19.36
CA TYR A 544 0.47 -6.91 -18.04
C TYR A 544 -1.06 -6.93 -17.93
N ILE A 545 -1.76 -6.32 -18.89
CA ILE A 545 -3.22 -6.27 -18.95
C ILE A 545 -3.79 -7.70 -18.96
N ARG A 546 -3.22 -8.56 -19.81
CA ARG A 546 -3.64 -9.96 -19.96
C ARG A 546 -3.45 -10.80 -18.69
N MET A 547 -2.46 -10.46 -17.86
CA MET A 547 -2.21 -11.15 -16.59
C MET A 547 -3.08 -10.62 -15.44
N GLN A 548 -3.41 -9.33 -15.44
CA GLN A 548 -4.14 -8.70 -14.35
C GLN A 548 -5.66 -8.81 -14.52
N GLU A 549 -6.19 -8.59 -15.73
CA GLU A 549 -7.63 -8.48 -15.95
C GLU A 549 -8.23 -9.84 -16.35
N THR A 550 -9.21 -10.30 -15.57
CA THR A 550 -9.82 -11.63 -15.71
C THR A 550 -11.31 -11.55 -16.03
N TYR A 551 -11.72 -10.63 -16.91
CA TYR A 551 -13.13 -10.51 -17.31
C TYR A 551 -13.65 -11.82 -17.94
N ALA A 552 -14.83 -12.24 -17.52
CA ALA A 552 -15.54 -13.38 -18.11
C ALA A 552 -15.87 -13.12 -19.59
N ASP A 553 -16.26 -11.89 -19.91
CA ASP A 553 -16.31 -11.40 -21.29
C ASP A 553 -14.91 -10.93 -21.73
N VAL A 554 -14.24 -11.80 -22.48
CA VAL A 554 -12.88 -11.58 -22.98
C VAL A 554 -12.80 -10.36 -23.91
N SER A 555 -13.91 -9.95 -24.53
CA SER A 555 -13.92 -8.78 -25.42
C SER A 555 -13.57 -7.47 -24.71
N ILE A 556 -13.87 -7.36 -23.41
CA ILE A 556 -13.51 -6.20 -22.59
C ILE A 556 -11.99 -6.11 -22.46
N THR A 557 -11.33 -7.23 -22.13
CA THR A 557 -9.86 -7.29 -22.01
C THR A 557 -9.19 -7.04 -23.37
N GLU A 558 -9.69 -7.64 -24.46
CA GLU A 558 -9.09 -7.41 -25.79
C GLU A 558 -9.29 -5.97 -26.28
N THR A 559 -10.42 -5.32 -25.95
CA THR A 559 -10.64 -3.90 -26.25
C THR A 559 -9.71 -3.00 -25.44
N LEU A 560 -9.51 -3.31 -24.16
CA LEU A 560 -8.56 -2.61 -23.28
C LEU A 560 -7.12 -2.71 -23.82
N ILE A 561 -6.73 -3.91 -24.28
CA ILE A 561 -5.43 -4.15 -24.94
C ILE A 561 -5.31 -3.34 -26.23
N ALA A 562 -6.30 -3.44 -27.13
CA ALA A 562 -6.28 -2.78 -28.43
C ALA A 562 -6.12 -1.26 -28.26
N ARG A 563 -6.93 -0.63 -27.41
CA ARG A 563 -6.85 0.82 -27.15
C ARG A 563 -5.48 1.24 -26.61
N ASN A 564 -4.89 0.46 -25.70
CA ASN A 564 -3.56 0.76 -25.19
C ASN A 564 -2.47 0.59 -26.27
N CYS A 565 -2.56 -0.43 -27.12
CA CYS A 565 -1.62 -0.64 -28.22
C CYS A 565 -1.73 0.43 -29.30
N ASP A 566 -2.95 0.88 -29.62
CA ASP A 566 -3.20 1.98 -30.57
C ASP A 566 -2.60 3.30 -30.06
N ALA A 567 -2.52 3.49 -28.73
CA ALA A 567 -1.80 4.60 -28.09
C ALA A 567 -0.27 4.40 -27.98
N GLY A 568 0.27 3.29 -28.50
CA GLY A 568 1.71 3.02 -28.56
C GLY A 568 2.26 2.06 -27.50
N LEU A 569 1.42 1.42 -26.67
CA LEU A 569 1.88 0.41 -25.72
C LEU A 569 2.35 -0.85 -26.46
N PRO A 570 3.56 -1.38 -26.19
CA PRO A 570 4.04 -2.56 -26.88
C PRO A 570 3.27 -3.82 -26.46
N LEU A 571 3.08 -4.75 -27.40
CA LEU A 571 2.43 -6.05 -27.11
C LEU A 571 3.27 -6.91 -26.16
N THR A 572 4.60 -6.87 -26.30
CA THR A 572 5.55 -7.61 -25.47
C THR A 572 6.58 -6.66 -24.85
N PRO A 573 7.19 -7.01 -23.71
CA PRO A 573 8.20 -6.16 -23.07
C PRO A 573 9.33 -5.84 -24.04
N ARG A 574 9.75 -4.57 -24.10
CA ARG A 574 10.94 -4.21 -24.87
C ARG A 574 12.14 -4.89 -24.20
N LYS A 575 12.97 -5.58 -24.99
CA LYS A 575 14.23 -6.11 -24.45
C LYS A 575 15.04 -4.93 -23.89
N PRO A 576 15.56 -5.01 -22.64
CA PRO A 576 16.42 -3.96 -22.13
C PRO A 576 17.57 -3.79 -23.12
N ALA A 577 17.84 -2.54 -23.51
CA ALA A 577 18.96 -2.24 -24.38
C ALA A 577 20.22 -2.79 -23.72
N THR A 578 20.80 -3.84 -24.29
CA THR A 578 22.08 -4.37 -23.84
C THR A 578 23.08 -3.24 -24.02
N ARG A 579 23.49 -2.59 -22.91
CA ARG A 579 24.67 -1.72 -22.91
C ARG A 579 25.80 -2.55 -23.49
N LYS A 580 26.20 -2.26 -24.73
CA LYS A 580 27.45 -2.78 -25.30
C LYS A 580 28.51 -2.45 -24.26
N LYS A 581 29.07 -3.48 -23.60
CA LYS A 581 30.33 -3.34 -22.86
C LYS A 581 31.30 -2.75 -23.87
N SER A 582 31.62 -1.47 -23.75
CA SER A 582 32.78 -0.91 -24.42
C SER A 582 33.98 -1.67 -23.87
N MET A 583 34.47 -2.65 -24.64
CA MET A 583 35.79 -3.20 -24.42
C MET A 583 36.76 -2.04 -24.59
N LEU A 584 37.23 -1.49 -23.46
CA LEU A 584 38.43 -0.68 -23.47
C LEU A 584 39.57 -1.57 -24.01
N PRO A 585 40.28 -1.16 -25.08
CA PRO A 585 41.47 -1.86 -25.49
C PRO A 585 42.51 -1.73 -24.38
N LYS A 586 43.05 -2.86 -23.93
CA LYS A 586 44.24 -2.88 -23.09
C LYS A 586 45.39 -2.23 -23.88
N GLN A 587 45.91 -1.12 -23.37
CA GLN A 587 47.31 -0.73 -23.52
C GLN A 587 47.83 -0.29 -22.17
#